data_AF-A0A8S2T8V3-F1
#
_entry.id   AF-A0A8S2T8V3-F1
#
_cell.length_a   1.000
_cell.length_b   1.000
_cell.length_c   1.000
_cell.angle_alpha   90.00
_cell.angle_beta   90.00
_cell.angle_gamma   90.00
#
_symmetry.space_group_name_H-M   'P 1'
#
loop_
_entity.id
_entity.type
_entity.pdbx_description
1 polymer ?
#
loop_
_entity_poly.entity_id
_entity_poly.type
_entity_poly.pdbx_seq_one_letter_code
_entity_poly.pdbx_strand_id
1 'polypeptide(L)'
;MPSGTCGRAQIKHSIANSRIFGGSHATPNSWPWQVLYEERKPCGTNQVCIGSCGGTLIDSRHVLTASHCIGNNNNPSAITITAGLHN
;
A
#
# COMPACT_ATOMS: atom_id res chain seq x y z
N MET A 1 -8.58 -8.68 -7.69
CA MET A 1 -7.85 -8.50 -8.96
C MET A 1 -8.84 -8.66 -10.10
N PRO A 2 -8.88 -7.79 -11.12
CA PRO A 2 -9.56 -8.16 -12.36
C PRO A 2 -8.91 -9.47 -12.83
N SER A 3 -9.71 -10.38 -13.36
CA SER A 3 -9.38 -11.77 -13.71
C SER A 3 -8.16 -11.91 -14.63
N GLY A 4 -6.96 -11.75 -14.08
CA GLY A 4 -5.70 -11.66 -14.83
C GLY A 4 -4.53 -12.22 -14.04
N THR A 5 -3.55 -12.76 -14.76
CA THR A 5 -2.24 -13.19 -14.26
C THR A 5 -1.56 -12.11 -13.41
N CYS A 6 -0.94 -12.50 -12.30
CA CYS A 6 -0.19 -11.62 -11.40
C CYS A 6 1.03 -10.97 -12.09
N GLY A 7 1.53 -9.87 -11.52
CA GLY A 7 2.77 -9.20 -11.96
C GLY A 7 2.70 -8.46 -13.30
N ARG A 8 1.53 -8.44 -13.96
CA ARG A 8 1.31 -7.72 -15.23
C ARG A 8 0.52 -6.44 -15.01
N ALA A 9 1.20 -5.30 -15.12
CA ALA A 9 0.55 -4.00 -15.15
C ALA A 9 -0.14 -3.78 -16.51
N GLN A 10 -1.42 -3.37 -16.49
CA GLN A 10 -2.18 -3.02 -17.70
C GLN A 10 -1.78 -1.65 -18.25
N ILE A 11 -1.42 -0.72 -17.36
CA ILE A 11 -0.98 0.62 -17.70
C ILE A 11 0.54 0.62 -17.72
N LYS A 12 1.13 1.02 -18.86
CA LYS A 12 2.59 1.11 -18.99
C LYS A 12 3.15 2.14 -18.01
N HIS A 13 4.25 1.77 -17.36
CA HIS A 13 4.96 2.67 -16.46
C HIS A 13 5.73 3.67 -17.29
N SER A 14 5.63 4.96 -16.95
CA SER A 14 6.56 5.95 -17.49
C SER A 14 7.90 5.79 -16.80
N ILE A 15 8.81 5.02 -17.39
CA ILE A 15 10.20 4.95 -16.92
C ILE A 15 10.93 6.14 -17.54
N ALA A 16 10.89 7.28 -16.85
CA ALA A 16 11.77 8.40 -17.19
C ALA A 16 13.23 7.96 -16.99
N ASN A 17 14.11 8.27 -17.95
CA ASN A 17 15.55 7.94 -17.87
C ASN A 17 16.14 8.36 -16.50
N SER A 18 16.41 7.37 -15.64
CA SER A 18 16.49 7.49 -14.17
C SER A 18 17.92 7.34 -13.62
N ARG A 19 18.35 8.24 -12.73
CA ARG A 19 19.54 8.14 -11.84
C ARG A 19 19.21 8.77 -10.46
N ILE A 20 18.01 8.45 -9.99
CA ILE A 20 17.06 9.25 -9.22
C ILE A 20 17.56 9.75 -7.85
N PHE A 21 17.35 11.05 -7.56
CA PHE A 21 17.08 11.51 -6.18
C PHE A 21 15.66 12.08 -6.13
N GLY A 22 14.80 11.55 -5.26
CA GLY A 22 13.40 12.01 -5.07
C GLY A 22 12.30 11.28 -5.87
N GLY A 23 12.65 10.47 -6.87
CA GLY A 23 11.68 9.68 -7.63
C GLY A 23 11.10 10.39 -8.84
N SER A 24 10.10 9.73 -9.44
CA SER A 24 9.12 10.34 -10.33
C SER A 24 7.74 9.86 -9.90
N HIS A 25 6.73 10.72 -10.00
CA HIS A 25 5.36 10.32 -9.70
C HIS A 25 4.93 9.16 -10.61
N ALA A 26 4.34 8.12 -10.04
CA ALA A 26 3.89 6.98 -10.82
C ALA A 26 2.69 7.38 -11.70
N THR A 27 2.55 6.75 -12.87
CA THR A 27 1.30 6.87 -13.62
C THR A 27 0.17 6.25 -12.79
N PRO A 28 -1.02 6.87 -12.67
CA PRO A 28 -2.13 6.31 -11.90
C PRO A 28 -2.42 4.86 -12.27
N ASN A 29 -2.63 4.00 -11.26
CA ASN A 29 -2.93 2.57 -11.43
C ASN A 29 -1.88 1.73 -12.17
N SER A 30 -0.70 2.29 -12.46
CA SER A 30 0.39 1.58 -13.14
C SER A 30 1.01 0.49 -12.25
N TRP A 31 0.96 0.64 -10.92
CA TRP A 31 1.34 -0.38 -9.95
C TRP A 31 0.10 -0.98 -9.26
N PRO A 32 -0.66 -1.88 -9.94
CA PRO A 32 -1.97 -2.31 -9.46
C PRO A 32 -1.93 -3.17 -8.19
N TRP A 33 -0.76 -3.66 -7.80
CA TRP A 33 -0.54 -4.39 -6.56
C TRP A 33 -0.18 -3.48 -5.38
N GLN A 34 0.07 -2.18 -5.59
CA GLN A 34 0.36 -1.25 -4.50
C GLN A 34 -0.86 -1.07 -3.61
N VAL A 35 -0.62 -1.15 -2.30
CA VAL A 35 -1.64 -1.02 -1.26
C VAL A 35 -1.19 0.00 -0.23
N LEU A 36 -2.13 0.84 0.21
CA LEU A 36 -2.03 1.64 1.42
C LEU A 36 -2.56 0.83 2.61
N TYR A 37 -1.71 0.60 3.60
CA TYR A 37 -2.07 0.08 4.91
C TYR A 37 -2.22 1.27 5.86
N GLU A 38 -3.38 1.41 6.50
CA GLU A 38 -3.63 2.41 7.54
C GLU A 38 -4.07 1.74 8.83
N GLU A 39 -3.47 2.14 9.93
CA GLU A 39 -3.79 1.60 11.26
C GLU A 39 -4.10 2.72 12.24
N ARG A 40 -5.27 2.64 12.88
CA ARG A 40 -5.65 3.53 13.98
C ARG A 40 -5.03 3.05 15.27
N LYS A 41 -4.14 3.84 15.87
CA LYS A 41 -3.45 3.50 17.12
C LYS A 41 -3.41 4.65 18.12
N PRO A 42 -3.43 4.37 19.43
CA PRO A 42 -3.20 5.39 20.45
C PRO A 42 -1.81 6.02 20.27
N CYS A 43 -1.75 7.35 20.35
CA CYS A 43 -0.49 8.10 20.26
C CYS A 43 -0.32 9.15 21.37
N GLY A 44 -1.27 9.19 22.31
CA GLY A 44 -1.27 10.10 23.44
C GLY A 44 -2.55 9.92 24.27
N THR A 45 -2.67 10.66 25.36
CA THR A 45 -3.85 10.62 26.23
C THR A 45 -5.08 11.05 25.44
N ASN A 46 -6.06 10.14 25.27
CA ASN A 46 -7.27 10.34 24.47
C ASN A 46 -7.01 10.76 23.01
N GLN A 47 -5.85 10.42 22.44
CA GLN A 47 -5.49 10.72 21.06
C GLN A 47 -5.32 9.45 20.24
N VAL A 48 -5.91 9.44 19.04
CA VAL A 48 -5.78 8.38 18.05
C VAL A 48 -5.06 8.94 16.83
N CYS A 49 -3.95 8.32 16.45
CA CYS A 49 -3.21 8.65 15.24
C CYS A 49 -3.39 7.53 14.20
N ILE A 50 -3.15 7.87 12.93
CA ILE A 50 -3.13 6.91 11.84
C ILE A 50 -1.67 6.65 11.47
N GLY A 51 -1.22 5.41 11.64
CA GLY A 51 0.04 4.93 11.06
C GLY A 51 -0.20 4.49 9.61
N SER A 52 0.72 4.85 8.71
CA SER A 52 0.63 4.46 7.30
C SER A 52 1.82 3.61 6.90
N CYS A 53 1.55 2.56 6.13
CA CYS A 53 2.56 1.68 5.54
C CYS A 53 2.17 1.30 4.11
N GLY A 54 3.12 0.71 3.39
CA GLY A 54 2.84 0.05 2.12
C GLY A 54 2.45 -1.42 2.29
N GLY A 55 1.87 -1.99 1.25
CA GLY A 55 1.64 -3.42 1.10
C GLY A 55 1.59 -3.83 -0.37
N THR A 56 1.66 -5.13 -0.62
CA THR A 56 1.53 -5.74 -1.95
C THR A 56 0.37 -6.71 -1.98
N LEU A 57 -0.58 -6.48 -2.88
CA LEU A 57 -1.67 -7.43 -3.14
C LEU A 57 -1.10 -8.67 -3.86
N ILE A 58 -1.12 -9.83 -3.18
CA ILE A 58 -0.56 -11.08 -3.72
C ILE A 58 -1.63 -11.99 -4.34
N ASP A 59 -2.89 -11.83 -3.92
CA ASP A 59 -4.06 -12.42 -4.58
C ASP A 59 -5.34 -11.58 -4.30
N SER A 60 -6.53 -12.14 -4.52
CA SER A 60 -7.79 -11.40 -4.35
C SER A 60 -8.14 -11.06 -2.90
N ARG A 61 -7.51 -11.68 -1.91
CA ARG A 61 -7.85 -11.56 -0.47
C ARG A 61 -6.64 -11.36 0.44
N HIS A 62 -5.42 -11.53 -0.06
CA HIS A 62 -4.21 -11.44 0.75
C HIS A 62 -3.32 -10.27 0.32
N VAL A 63 -2.84 -9.54 1.33
CA VAL A 63 -1.84 -8.47 1.20
C VAL A 63 -0.61 -8.86 2.01
N LEU A 64 0.55 -8.74 1.40
CA LEU A 64 1.85 -8.87 2.07
C LEU A 64 2.33 -7.49 2.51
N THR A 65 2.75 -7.36 3.77
CA THR A 65 3.34 -6.12 4.33
C THR A 65 4.48 -6.48 5.29
N ALA A 66 5.18 -5.47 5.81
CA ALA A 66 6.26 -5.67 6.77
C ALA A 66 5.71 -5.91 8.18
N SER A 67 6.35 -6.79 8.95
CA SER A 67 5.96 -7.08 10.34
C SER A 67 5.96 -5.83 11.23
N HIS A 68 6.89 -4.89 11.02
CA HIS A 68 6.97 -3.65 11.79
C HIS A 68 5.78 -2.70 11.54
N CYS A 69 5.03 -2.87 10.45
CA CYS A 69 3.82 -2.11 10.19
C CYS A 69 2.65 -2.56 11.08
N ILE A 70 2.62 -3.84 11.44
CA ILE A 70 1.63 -4.44 12.36
C ILE A 70 2.09 -4.25 13.82
N GLY A 71 3.40 -4.32 14.06
CA GLY A 71 3.99 -4.16 15.39
C GLY A 71 3.41 -5.18 16.38
N ASN A 72 2.91 -4.69 17.51
CA ASN A 72 2.23 -5.50 18.54
C ASN A 72 0.70 -5.40 18.46
N ASN A 73 0.15 -4.79 17.41
CA ASN A 73 -1.29 -4.63 17.28
C ASN A 73 -1.92 -5.91 16.70
N ASN A 74 -2.72 -6.58 17.55
CA ASN A 74 -3.45 -7.79 17.19
C ASN A 74 -4.94 -7.52 16.95
N ASN A 75 -5.35 -6.27 16.69
CA ASN A 75 -6.73 -5.89 16.40
C ASN A 75 -6.92 -5.53 14.91
N PRO A 76 -7.36 -6.48 14.07
CA PRO A 76 -7.59 -6.23 12.65
C PRO A 76 -8.63 -5.13 12.38
N SER A 77 -9.57 -4.87 13.30
CA SER A 77 -10.59 -3.83 13.12
C SER A 77 -10.01 -2.41 13.18
N ALA A 78 -8.78 -2.25 13.67
CA ALA A 78 -8.06 -0.99 13.63
C ALA A 78 -7.39 -0.73 12.26
N ILE A 79 -7.39 -1.71 11.36
CA ILE A 79 -6.64 -1.71 10.10
C ILE A 79 -7.59 -1.49 8.91
N THR A 80 -7.21 -0.57 8.03
CA THR A 80 -7.84 -0.33 6.73
C THR A 80 -6.83 -0.61 5.62
N ILE A 81 -7.25 -1.37 4.61
CA ILE A 81 -6.45 -1.74 3.45
C ILE A 81 -7.08 -1.10 2.20
N THR A 82 -6.35 -0.21 1.54
CA THR A 82 -6.82 0.49 0.34
C THR A 82 -5.95 0.14 -0.86
N ALA A 83 -6.53 -0.49 -1.88
CA ALA A 83 -5.87 -0.81 -3.15
C ALA A 83 -6.27 0.17 -4.26
N GLY A 84 -5.41 0.38 -5.25
CA GLY A 84 -5.70 1.26 -6.40
C GLY A 84 -5.73 2.76 -6.08
N LEU A 85 -5.23 3.16 -4.91
CA LEU A 85 -5.14 4.56 -4.51
C LEU A 85 -4.04 5.28 -5.29
N HIS A 86 -4.35 6.50 -5.75
CA HIS A 86 -3.39 7.42 -6.34
C HIS A 86 -3.92 8.85 -6.16
N ASN A 87 -3.11 9.76 -5.61
CA ASN A 87 -3.43 11.17 -5.39
C ASN A 87 -2.33 12.04 -5.99
#